data_AF-A0A529Q2M7-F1
#
_entry.id   AF-A0A529Q2M7-F1
#
_cell.length_a   1.000
_cell.length_b   1.000
_cell.length_c   1.000
_cell.angle_alpha   90.00
_cell.angle_beta   90.00
_cell.angle_gamma   90.00
#
_symmetry.space_group_name_H-M   'P 1'
#
loop_
_entity.id
_entity.type
_entity.pdbx_description
1 polymer ?
#
loop_
_entity_poly.entity_id
_entity_poly.type
_entity_poly.pdbx_seq_one_letter_code
_entity_poly.pdbx_strand_id
1 'polypeptide(L)' 'VYRHHEHLITLVAAPRQNEAKSMPVADDLSAGGFLLVHWTDDAFSYWAISDAERPALDDFVARFRAAIIANPTAGSPG' A
#
# COMPACT_ATOMS: atom_id res chain seq x y z
N VAL A 1 1.36 12.60 -6.89
CA VAL A 1 2.64 12.48 -6.15
C VAL A 1 2.54 13.31 -4.87
N TYR A 2 2.39 12.65 -3.72
CA TYR A 2 2.39 13.33 -2.41
C TYR A 2 3.86 13.60 -2.04
N ARG A 3 4.24 14.85 -1.76
CA ARG A 3 5.62 15.21 -1.34
C ARG A 3 5.58 15.86 0.03
N HIS A 4 6.05 15.13 1.04
CA HIS A 4 6.40 15.67 2.34
C HIS A 4 7.70 14.98 2.76
N HIS A 5 8.82 15.72 2.77
CA HIS A 5 10.18 15.28 3.14
C HIS A 5 10.69 14.03 2.40
N GLU A 6 11.28 14.23 1.21
CA GLU A 6 12.09 13.36 0.32
C GLU A 6 11.87 11.83 0.22
N HIS A 7 10.93 11.23 0.94
CA HIS A 7 10.65 9.81 0.89
C HIS A 7 9.61 9.53 -0.19
N LEU A 8 9.93 8.57 -1.06
CA LEU A 8 9.08 8.17 -2.16
C LEU A 8 8.15 7.06 -1.70
N ILE A 9 6.85 7.38 -1.57
CA ILE A 9 5.82 6.35 -1.36
C ILE A 9 5.21 5.98 -2.72
N THR A 10 5.35 4.71 -3.11
CA THR A 10 4.67 4.12 -4.27
C THR A 10 3.57 3.20 -3.79
N LEU A 11 2.34 3.40 -4.28
CA LEU A 11 1.20 2.52 -4.00
C LEU A 11 0.76 1.84 -5.30
N VAL A 12 0.75 0.51 -5.30
CA VAL A 12 0.22 -0.31 -6.38
C VAL A 12 -1.08 -0.95 -5.93
N ALA A 13 -2.12 -0.87 -6.75
CA ALA A 13 -3.38 -1.59 -6.57
C ALA A 13 -3.59 -2.53 -7.77
N ALA A 14 -3.69 -3.83 -7.52
CA ALA A 14 -4.02 -4.82 -8.55
C ALA A 14 -5.36 -5.49 -8.22
N PRO A 15 -6.23 -5.76 -9.22
CA PRO A 15 -7.46 -6.49 -8.99
C PRO A 15 -7.16 -7.84 -8.35
N ARG A 16 -7.98 -8.24 -7.37
CA ARG A 16 -7.86 -9.56 -6.76
C ARG A 16 -8.12 -10.61 -7.83
N GLN A 17 -7.07 -11.26 -8.31
CA GLN A 17 -7.22 -12.43 -9.16
C GLN A 17 -7.58 -13.62 -8.26
N ASN A 18 -8.64 -14.35 -8.59
CA ASN A 18 -9.16 -15.49 -7.81
C ASN A 18 -8.14 -16.63 -7.64
N GLU A 19 -7.01 -16.56 -8.34
CA GLU A 19 -5.85 -17.42 -8.17
C GLU A 19 -4.81 -16.70 -7.32
N ALA A 20 -5.08 -16.56 -6.02
CA ALA A 20 -4.11 -16.07 -5.06
C ALA A 20 -2.98 -17.11 -4.92
N LYS A 21 -2.00 -17.05 -5.82
CA LYS A 21 -0.67 -17.58 -5.52
C LYS A 21 -0.22 -16.80 -4.30
N SER A 22 -0.27 -17.43 -3.12
CA SER A 22 0.05 -16.82 -1.83
C SER A 22 1.33 -16.01 -1.97
N MET A 23 1.17 -14.69 -2.15
CA MET A 23 2.32 -13.81 -2.18
C MET A 23 2.89 -13.83 -0.76
N PRO A 24 4.23 -13.92 -0.63
CA PRO A 24 4.85 -13.98 0.67
C PRO A 24 4.32 -12.83 1.51
N VAL A 25 3.82 -13.17 2.70
CA VAL A 25 3.31 -12.21 3.68
C VAL A 25 4.45 -11.24 3.95
N ALA A 26 4.30 -10.03 3.42
CA ALA A 26 5.28 -8.96 3.45
C ALA A 26 5.32 -8.29 4.82
N ASP A 27 5.39 -9.07 5.90
CA ASP A 27 5.56 -8.49 7.23
C ASP A 27 6.95 -7.84 7.36
N ASP A 28 7.95 -8.31 6.60
CA ASP A 28 9.29 -7.71 6.62
C ASP A 28 10.10 -7.94 5.33
N LEU A 29 9.61 -7.44 4.20
CA LEU A 29 10.42 -7.33 2.98
C LEU A 29 11.10 -5.95 2.97
N SER A 30 12.19 -5.82 3.72
CA SER A 30 13.12 -4.70 3.60
C SER A 30 14.19 -5.04 2.56
N ALA A 31 14.16 -4.36 1.41
CA ALA A 31 15.14 -4.55 0.34
C ALA A 31 15.72 -3.18 -0.06
N GLY A 32 17.03 -3.01 0.13
CA GLY A 32 17.74 -1.78 -0.29
C GLY A 32 17.32 -0.50 0.45
N GLY A 33 16.76 -0.61 1.66
CA GLY A 33 16.28 0.54 2.44
C GLY A 33 14.80 0.88 2.22
N PHE A 34 14.09 0.12 1.38
CA PHE A 34 12.66 0.27 1.17
C PHE A 34 11.88 -0.73 2.02
N LEU A 35 10.83 -0.24 2.65
CA LEU A 35 9.80 -1.01 3.34
C LEU A 35 8.64 -1.28 2.40
N LEU A 36 8.08 -2.48 2.48
CA LEU A 36 6.86 -2.89 1.78
C LEU A 36 5.80 -3.28 2.80
N VAL A 37 4.60 -2.70 2.67
CA VAL A 37 3.40 -3.14 3.37
C VAL A 37 2.39 -3.63 2.33
N HIS A 38 1.88 -4.84 2.52
CA HIS A 38 0.88 -5.44 1.66
C HIS A 38 -0.45 -5.61 2.40
N TRP A 39 -1.56 -5.29 1.74
CA TRP A 39 -2.88 -5.64 2.22
C TRP A 39 -3.87 -5.87 1.10
N THR A 40 -4.97 -6.55 1.41
CA THR A 40 -6.03 -6.83 0.45
C THR A 40 -7.38 -6.35 0.99
N ASP A 41 -8.20 -5.76 0.13
CA ASP A 41 -9.64 -5.60 0.35
C ASP A 41 -10.42 -6.59 -0.55
N ASP A 42 -11.74 -6.44 -0.64
CA ASP A 42 -12.62 -7.32 -1.40
C ASP A 42 -12.32 -7.32 -2.92
N ALA A 43 -11.90 -6.18 -3.47
CA ALA A 43 -11.71 -5.97 -4.90
C ALA A 43 -10.23 -5.92 -5.33
N PHE A 44 -9.33 -5.46 -4.47
CA PHE A 44 -7.93 -5.19 -4.80
C PHE A 44 -6.94 -5.73 -3.77
N SER A 45 -5.74 -6.03 -4.26
CA SER A 45 -4.52 -6.20 -3.46
C SER A 45 -3.67 -4.96 -3.62
N TYR A 46 -3.15 -4.44 -2.51
CA TYR A 46 -2.38 -3.22 -2.44
C TYR A 46 -0.98 -3.48 -1.90
N TRP A 47 0.01 -2.84 -2.52
CA TRP A 47 1.40 -2.82 -2.08
C TRP A 47 1.83 -1.37 -1.91
N ALA A 48 2.14 -0.97 -0.69
CA ALA A 48 2.77 0.32 -0.41
C ALA A 48 4.27 0.11 -0.17
N ILE A 49 5.09 0.72 -1.02
CA ILE A 49 6.56 0.64 -0.99
C ILE A 49 7.09 2.03 -0.66
N SER A 50 7.95 2.16 0.34
CA SER A 50 8.52 3.45 0.74
C SER A 50 9.91 3.30 1.36
N ASP A 51 10.81 4.26 1.15
CA ASP A 51 12.05 4.40 1.92
C ASP A 51 11.84 5.14 3.26
N ALA A 52 10.62 5.58 3.54
CA ALA A 52 10.25 6.15 4.84
C ALA A 52 10.29 5.08 5.95
N GLU A 53 10.47 5.52 7.19
CA GLU A 53 10.41 4.64 8.35
C GLU A 53 9.03 3.96 8.49
N ARG A 54 9.01 2.79 9.11
CA ARG A 54 7.81 1.95 9.28
C ARG A 54 6.60 2.71 9.85
N PRO A 55 6.75 3.57 10.90
CA PRO A 55 5.62 4.33 11.43
C PRO A 55 4.99 5.31 10.43
N ALA A 56 5.79 5.90 9.54
CA ALA A 56 5.30 6.82 8.52
C ALA A 56 4.55 6.06 7.40
N LEU A 57 5.04 4.88 7.03
CA LEU A 57 4.37 4.00 6.07
C LEU A 57 3.04 3.48 6.65
N ASP A 58 3.00 3.09 7.92
CA ASP A 58 1.79 2.65 8.60
C ASP A 58 0.74 3.77 8.71
N ASP A 59 1.14 5.00 9.06
CA ASP A 59 0.24 6.17 9.09
C ASP A 59 -0.34 6.47 7.69
N PHE A 60 0.47 6.35 6.63
CA PHE A 60 -0.02 6.47 5.25
C PHE A 60 -1.07 5.41 4.93
N VAL A 61 -0.81 4.13 5.25
CA VAL A 61 -1.74 3.02 4.99
C VAL A 61 -3.05 3.22 5.75
N ALA A 62 -2.98 3.63 7.02
CA ALA A 62 -4.15 3.91 7.84
C ALA A 62 -5.01 5.04 7.24
N ARG A 63 -4.38 6.15 6.83
CA ARG A 63 -5.08 7.29 6.21
C ARG A 63 -5.67 6.93 4.85
N PHE A 64 -4.94 6.18 4.04
CA PHE A 64 -5.42 5.75 2.72
C PHE A 64 -6.66 4.86 2.86
N ARG A 65 -6.63 3.89 3.76
CA ARG A 65 -7.80 3.04 4.05
C ARG A 65 -8.99 3.84 4.57
N ALA A 66 -8.75 4.77 5.51
CA ALA A 66 -9.81 5.65 6.02
C ALA A 66 -10.44 6.49 4.89
N ALA A 67 -9.61 6.98 3.94
CA ALA A 67 -10.09 7.75 2.79
C ALA A 67 -10.91 6.91 1.81
N ILE A 68 -10.54 5.65 1.54
CA ILE A 68 -11.34 4.74 0.70
C ILE A 68 -12.71 4.45 1.35
N ILE A 69 -12.73 4.22 2.67
CA ILE A 69 -13.97 3.97 3.40
C ILE A 69 -14.88 5.22 3.36
N ALA A 70 -14.30 6.41 3.52
CA ALA A 70 -15.02 7.67 3.47
C ALA A 70 -15.46 8.06 2.04
N ASN A 71 -14.74 7.62 1.01
CA ASN A 71 -15.03 7.94 -0.39
C ASN A 71 -14.63 6.78 -1.34
N PRO A 72 -15.52 5.80 -1.58
CA PRO A 72 -15.18 4.58 -2.31
C PRO A 72 -14.84 4.82 -3.80
N THR A 73 -15.25 5.94 -4.39
CA THR A 73 -14.88 6.31 -5.78
C THR A 73 -13.45 6.80 -5.92
N ALA A 74 -12.78 7.21 -4.83
CA ALA A 74 -11.39 7.66 -4.85
C ALA A 74 -10.36 6.52 -4.79
N GLY A 75 -10.78 5.32 -4.39
CA GLY A 75 -9.92 4.13 -4.26
C GLY A 75 -9.76 3.32 -5.55
N SER A 76 -10.56 3.59 -6.58
CA SER A 76 -10.43 2.92 -7.88
C SER A 76 -9.32 3.59 -8.71
N PRO A 77 -8.22 2.88 -9.04
CA PRO A 77 -7.32 3.35 -10.07
C PRO A 77 -8.07 3.27 -11.41
N GLY A 78 -8.44 4.44 -11.95
CA GLY A 78 -8.96 4.57 -13.31
C GLY A 78 -7.89 4.33 -14.37
#